data_AF-A0A814FE84-F1
#
_entry.id   AF-A0A814FE84-F1
#
_cell.length_a   1.000
_cell.length_b   1.000
_cell.length_c   1.000
_cell.angle_alpha   90.00
_cell.angle_beta   90.00
_cell.angle_gamma   90.00
#
_symmetry.space_group_name_H-M   'P 1'
#
loop_
_entity.id
_entity.type
_entity.pdbx_description
1 polymer ?
#
loop_
_entity_poly.entity_id
_entity_poly.type
_entity_poly.pdbx_seq_one_letter_code
_entity_poly.pdbx_strand_id
1 'polypeptide(L)'
;MFISTANGKPFEIRSEFMSCYCLKIREHNKKDFPHIAYHGTSIKAIESILMDGLVMPSTVVSIGLRICPPTNHIARGTTAFDVHDFSNGIFVTPSIHYCSDPVYAVTFTYKDECLIPVLECSVKSGSFKVYPSTVPGYVAHQDDDINAIEWRLTNPGDIQIISVLFIPVITSKSETALLRGEKLGVDSSIVKS
;
A
#
# COMPACT_ATOMS: atom_id res chain seq x y z
N MET A 1 -10.63 13.24 9.67
CA MET A 1 -9.87 14.32 10.35
C MET A 1 -8.63 13.67 11.00
N PHE A 2 -7.71 13.14 10.19
CA PHE A 2 -6.54 12.37 10.66
C PHE A 2 -5.22 13.17 10.50
N ILE A 3 -5.21 14.08 9.52
CA ILE A 3 -4.06 14.94 9.23
C ILE A 3 -3.89 16.06 10.29
N SER A 4 -4.93 16.36 11.07
CA SER A 4 -4.88 17.36 12.14
C SER A 4 -4.50 16.79 13.51
N THR A 5 -4.28 15.48 13.64
CA THR A 5 -4.08 14.81 14.96
C THR A 5 -2.79 14.01 15.07
N ALA A 6 -1.82 14.19 14.16
CA ALA A 6 -0.46 13.70 14.34
C ALA A 6 0.29 14.47 15.45
N ASN A 7 -0.21 14.51 16.68
CA ASN A 7 0.43 15.07 17.89
C ASN A 7 1.12 16.45 17.71
N GLY A 8 0.64 17.29 16.78
CA GLY A 8 1.28 18.58 16.46
C GLY A 8 2.67 18.46 15.81
N LYS A 9 3.10 17.28 15.38
CA LYS A 9 4.36 17.11 14.64
C LYS A 9 4.12 17.47 13.17
N PRO A 10 4.92 18.39 12.59
CA PRO A 10 4.84 18.69 11.17
C PRO A 10 5.25 17.45 10.35
N PHE A 11 4.70 17.33 9.15
CA PHE A 11 5.21 16.36 8.19
C PHE A 11 6.66 16.69 7.85
N GLU A 12 7.50 15.67 7.78
CA GLU A 12 8.84 15.79 7.23
C GLU A 12 8.75 15.63 5.71
N ILE A 13 9.49 16.45 4.96
CA ILE A 13 9.64 16.25 3.52
C ILE A 13 10.81 15.29 3.31
N ARG A 14 10.57 14.16 2.65
CA ARG A 14 11.62 13.23 2.21
C ARG A 14 11.80 13.35 0.70
N SER A 15 13.04 13.33 0.23
CA SER A 15 13.38 13.48 -1.20
C SER A 15 14.40 12.47 -1.73
N GLU A 16 14.89 11.55 -0.88
CA GLU A 16 16.01 10.64 -1.22
C GLU A 16 15.66 9.64 -2.34
N PHE A 17 14.38 9.26 -2.46
CA PHE A 17 13.89 8.35 -3.51
C PHE A 17 12.68 8.91 -4.25
N MET A 18 11.81 9.60 -3.50
CA MET A 18 10.61 10.23 -4.02
C MET A 18 10.24 11.38 -3.10
N SER A 19 9.90 12.54 -3.68
CA SER A 19 9.39 13.67 -2.91
C SER A 19 8.04 13.29 -2.30
N CYS A 20 7.97 13.22 -0.97
CA CYS A 20 6.74 12.88 -0.26
C CYS A 20 6.69 13.55 1.12
N TYR A 21 5.47 13.70 1.64
CA TYR A 21 5.27 14.03 3.05
C TYR A 21 5.36 12.76 3.89
N CYS A 22 6.08 12.82 5.00
CA CYS A 22 6.35 11.70 5.87
C CYS A 22 5.83 11.99 7.29
N LEU A 23 5.01 11.09 7.80
CA LEU A 23 4.70 10.97 9.21
C LEU A 23 5.48 9.81 9.80
N LYS A 24 6.57 10.11 10.51
CA LYS A 24 7.40 9.11 11.17
C LYS A 24 6.68 8.55 12.41
N ILE A 25 6.52 7.23 12.45
CA ILE A 25 5.90 6.50 13.57
C ILE A 25 6.96 5.99 14.54
N ARG A 26 8.08 5.44 14.03
CA ARG A 26 9.18 4.91 14.85
C ARG A 26 10.48 4.85 14.06
N GLU A 27 11.58 4.52 14.75
CA GLU A 27 12.86 4.22 14.12
C GLU A 27 12.88 2.83 13.49
N HIS A 28 13.64 2.66 12.42
CA HIS A 28 13.84 1.37 11.77
C HIS A 28 14.77 0.47 12.58
N ASN A 29 14.25 -0.62 13.15
CA ASN A 29 15.05 -1.65 13.80
C ASN A 29 15.70 -2.58 12.76
N LYS A 30 16.84 -2.14 12.21
CA LYS A 30 17.62 -2.88 11.20
C LYS A 30 18.14 -4.24 11.68
N LYS A 31 18.22 -4.47 12.99
CA LYS A 31 18.71 -5.74 13.54
C LYS A 31 17.67 -6.85 13.40
N ASP A 32 16.43 -6.56 13.78
CA ASP A 32 15.36 -7.58 13.84
C ASP A 32 14.47 -7.55 12.57
N PHE A 33 14.35 -6.39 11.93
CA PHE A 33 13.53 -6.17 10.73
C PHE A 33 14.36 -5.48 9.64
N PRO A 34 15.37 -6.14 9.06
CA PRO A 34 16.37 -5.47 8.20
C PRO A 34 15.81 -4.96 6.87
N HIS A 35 14.69 -5.49 6.38
CA HIS A 35 14.15 -5.16 5.07
C HIS A 35 13.15 -4.01 5.14
N ILE A 36 13.15 -3.14 4.14
CA ILE A 36 12.10 -2.14 3.94
C ILE A 36 11.15 -2.65 2.87
N ALA A 37 9.85 -2.47 3.11
CA ALA A 37 8.80 -2.71 2.14
C ALA A 37 7.68 -1.69 2.31
N TYR A 38 6.80 -1.61 1.32
CA TYR A 38 5.74 -0.63 1.22
C TYR A 38 4.39 -1.32 1.07
N HIS A 39 3.36 -0.71 1.65
CA HIS A 39 1.97 -1.16 1.53
C HIS A 39 1.08 0.01 1.09
N GLY A 40 0.56 -0.08 -0.13
CA GLY A 40 -0.41 0.86 -0.66
C GLY A 40 -1.76 0.66 0.03
N THR A 41 -2.45 1.76 0.36
CA THR A 41 -3.73 1.64 1.06
C THR A 41 -4.64 2.84 0.77
N SER A 42 -5.70 3.00 1.57
CA SER A 42 -6.57 4.17 1.53
C SER A 42 -6.40 5.01 2.78
N ILE A 43 -6.61 6.33 2.66
CA ILE A 43 -6.54 7.24 3.81
C ILE A 43 -7.52 6.85 4.94
N LYS A 44 -8.64 6.20 4.60
CA LYS A 44 -9.64 5.71 5.55
C LYS A 44 -9.14 4.53 6.38
N ALA A 45 -8.18 3.75 5.85
CA ALA A 45 -7.64 2.57 6.52
C ALA A 45 -6.45 2.91 7.44
N ILE A 46 -5.74 4.01 7.20
CA ILE A 46 -4.54 4.40 7.95
C ILE A 46 -4.78 4.41 9.46
N GLU A 47 -5.90 4.98 9.91
CA GLU A 47 -6.23 5.04 11.35
C GLU A 47 -6.28 3.66 12.00
N SER A 48 -7.08 2.75 11.42
CA SER A 48 -7.17 1.38 11.95
C SER A 48 -5.84 0.64 11.81
N ILE A 49 -5.10 0.81 10.73
CA ILE A 49 -3.81 0.15 10.55
C ILE A 49 -2.79 0.65 11.60
N LEU A 50 -2.80 1.92 11.97
CA LEU A 50 -1.91 2.43 13.02
C LEU A 50 -2.31 1.94 14.43
N MET A 51 -3.58 1.64 14.67
CA MET A 51 -4.07 1.09 15.94
C MET A 51 -3.88 -0.43 16.03
N ASP A 52 -4.23 -1.15 14.98
CA ASP A 52 -4.34 -2.62 14.95
C ASP A 52 -3.13 -3.31 14.29
N GLY A 53 -2.31 -2.55 13.57
CA GLY A 53 -1.28 -3.07 12.67
C GLY A 53 -1.84 -3.52 11.32
N LEU A 54 -0.96 -4.07 10.48
CA LEU A 54 -1.38 -4.82 9.30
C LEU A 54 -1.85 -6.21 9.77
N VAL A 55 -3.09 -6.56 9.46
CA VAL A 55 -3.73 -7.79 9.93
C VAL A 55 -4.07 -8.73 8.77
N MET A 56 -4.21 -10.01 9.10
CA MET A 56 -4.64 -11.03 8.14
C MET A 56 -6.09 -10.79 7.69
N PRO A 57 -6.46 -11.17 6.46
CA PRO A 57 -7.85 -11.21 6.04
C PRO A 57 -8.75 -11.97 7.02
N SER A 58 -10.02 -11.57 7.07
CA SER A 58 -11.04 -12.02 8.03
C SER A 58 -10.84 -11.55 9.48
N THR A 59 -9.76 -10.86 9.81
CA THR A 59 -9.60 -10.22 11.14
C THR A 59 -10.63 -9.12 11.34
N VAL A 60 -11.22 -9.03 12.53
CA VAL A 60 -12.04 -7.89 12.95
C VAL A 60 -11.14 -6.91 13.68
N VAL A 61 -10.98 -5.72 13.13
CA VAL A 61 -10.14 -4.65 13.70
C VAL A 61 -10.88 -3.86 14.78
N SER A 62 -10.17 -3.03 15.56
CA SER A 62 -10.73 -2.29 16.70
C SER A 62 -11.94 -1.42 16.35
N ILE A 63 -12.04 -0.95 15.10
CA ILE A 63 -13.21 -0.19 14.61
C ILE A 63 -14.43 -1.06 14.26
N GLY A 64 -14.39 -2.37 14.56
CA GLY A 64 -15.47 -3.33 14.32
C GLY A 64 -15.59 -3.83 12.87
N LEU A 65 -14.71 -3.38 11.97
CA LEU A 65 -14.71 -3.78 10.57
C LEU A 65 -13.97 -5.12 10.38
N ARG A 66 -14.54 -6.01 9.57
CA ARG A 66 -13.84 -7.23 9.12
C ARG A 66 -13.05 -6.93 7.87
N ILE A 67 -11.74 -7.20 7.90
CA ILE A 67 -10.85 -7.00 6.77
C ILE A 67 -11.09 -8.09 5.72
N CYS A 68 -11.27 -7.68 4.47
CA CYS A 68 -11.45 -8.58 3.33
C CYS A 68 -10.56 -8.10 2.18
N PRO A 69 -10.05 -9.00 1.32
CA PRO A 69 -9.40 -8.58 0.08
C PRO A 69 -10.37 -7.75 -0.76
N PRO A 70 -9.89 -6.68 -1.42
CA PRO A 70 -10.75 -5.89 -2.30
C PRO A 70 -11.26 -6.73 -3.49
N THR A 71 -12.38 -6.35 -4.07
CA THR A 71 -13.07 -7.13 -5.12
C THR A 71 -12.27 -7.30 -6.42
N ASN A 72 -11.33 -6.41 -6.69
CA ASN A 72 -10.44 -6.43 -7.85
C ASN A 72 -9.13 -7.20 -7.59
N HIS A 73 -9.01 -7.91 -6.47
CA HIS A 73 -7.84 -8.73 -6.15
C HIS A 73 -8.15 -10.22 -6.34
N ILE A 74 -7.10 -11.06 -6.31
CA ILE A 74 -7.27 -12.52 -6.24
C ILE A 74 -8.22 -12.85 -5.08
N ALA A 75 -9.32 -13.52 -5.39
CA ALA A 75 -10.35 -13.82 -4.39
C ALA A 75 -9.85 -14.80 -3.32
N ARG A 76 -10.55 -14.85 -2.19
CA ARG A 76 -10.33 -15.88 -1.16
C ARG A 76 -10.72 -17.26 -1.69
N GLY A 77 -10.01 -18.28 -1.24
CA GLY A 77 -10.16 -19.67 -1.68
C GLY A 77 -9.56 -19.96 -3.05
N THR A 78 -9.04 -18.95 -3.76
CA THR A 78 -8.38 -19.13 -5.05
C THR A 78 -6.92 -19.55 -4.85
N THR A 79 -6.50 -20.58 -5.58
CA THR A 79 -5.09 -20.97 -5.68
C THR A 79 -4.38 -20.07 -6.69
N ALA A 80 -3.26 -19.48 -6.30
CA ALA A 80 -2.34 -18.77 -7.20
C ALA A 80 -0.90 -19.06 -6.77
N PHE A 81 0.01 -19.20 -7.75
CA PHE A 81 1.42 -19.51 -7.52
C PHE A 81 1.63 -20.74 -6.59
N ASP A 82 0.83 -21.78 -6.80
CA ASP A 82 0.81 -23.01 -5.99
C ASP A 82 0.49 -22.81 -4.49
N VAL A 83 -0.08 -21.66 -4.13
CA VAL A 83 -0.56 -21.38 -2.78
C VAL A 83 -2.08 -21.42 -2.77
N HIS A 84 -2.63 -22.36 -2.01
CA HIS A 84 -4.06 -22.39 -1.72
C HIS A 84 -4.46 -21.17 -0.87
N ASP A 85 -5.57 -20.52 -1.24
CA ASP A 85 -6.05 -19.28 -0.62
C ASP A 85 -4.94 -18.20 -0.59
N PHE A 86 -4.38 -17.91 -1.78
CA PHE A 86 -3.25 -17.00 -1.91
C PHE A 86 -3.53 -15.66 -1.25
N SER A 87 -4.73 -15.11 -1.44
CA SER A 87 -5.14 -13.82 -0.88
C SER A 87 -5.26 -13.81 0.64
N ASN A 88 -5.20 -14.96 1.33
CA ASN A 88 -5.11 -15.04 2.79
C ASN A 88 -3.68 -14.75 3.28
N GLY A 89 -3.23 -13.52 3.07
CA GLY A 89 -1.91 -13.03 3.44
C GLY A 89 -1.89 -11.52 3.58
N ILE A 90 -0.81 -10.99 4.14
CA ILE A 90 -0.48 -9.57 4.12
C ILE A 90 0.51 -9.35 2.98
N PHE A 91 0.23 -8.38 2.12
CA PHE A 91 1.03 -8.10 0.94
C PHE A 91 1.76 -6.78 1.12
N VAL A 92 3.07 -6.80 0.92
CA VAL A 92 3.95 -5.62 0.88
C VAL A 92 4.87 -5.76 -0.34
N THR A 93 5.60 -4.72 -0.69
CA THR A 93 6.51 -4.73 -1.85
C THR A 93 7.76 -3.91 -1.58
N PRO A 94 8.94 -4.29 -2.09
CA PRO A 94 10.11 -3.42 -2.01
C PRO A 94 9.99 -2.17 -2.90
N SER A 95 8.99 -2.09 -3.78
CA SER A 95 8.80 -0.98 -4.71
C SER A 95 7.71 -0.01 -4.24
N ILE A 96 8.13 1.23 -3.98
CA ILE A 96 7.19 2.33 -3.67
C ILE A 96 6.31 2.67 -4.89
N HIS A 97 6.80 2.45 -6.10
CA HIS A 97 6.04 2.69 -7.33
C HIS A 97 4.94 1.64 -7.51
N TYR A 98 5.27 0.37 -7.27
CA TYR A 98 4.33 -0.73 -7.36
C TYR A 98 3.18 -0.59 -6.38
N CYS A 99 3.48 -0.32 -5.10
CA CYS A 99 2.41 -0.14 -4.11
C CYS A 99 1.56 1.10 -4.34
N SER A 100 2.06 2.07 -5.10
CA SER A 100 1.34 3.30 -5.45
C SER A 100 0.42 3.13 -6.65
N ASP A 101 0.41 1.96 -7.29
CA ASP A 101 -0.51 1.66 -8.38
C ASP A 101 -1.98 1.81 -7.91
N PRO A 102 -2.88 2.37 -8.74
CA PRO A 102 -4.31 2.52 -8.41
C PRO A 102 -5.04 1.22 -8.03
N VAL A 103 -4.48 0.05 -8.35
CA VAL A 103 -5.00 -1.24 -7.89
C VAL A 103 -4.84 -1.41 -6.38
N TYR A 104 -3.74 -0.92 -5.79
CA TYR A 104 -3.41 -1.10 -4.38
C TYR A 104 -3.65 0.12 -3.50
N ALA A 105 -3.46 1.33 -4.04
CA ALA A 105 -3.60 2.56 -3.27
C ALA A 105 -4.72 3.45 -3.79
N VAL A 106 -5.40 4.12 -2.85
CA VAL A 106 -6.51 5.02 -3.14
C VAL A 106 -6.09 6.45 -2.84
N THR A 107 -6.10 7.28 -3.88
CA THR A 107 -5.80 8.71 -3.77
C THR A 107 -6.80 9.43 -2.86
N PHE A 108 -6.36 10.53 -2.26
CA PHE A 108 -7.21 11.47 -1.53
C PHE A 108 -6.74 12.91 -1.76
N THR A 109 -7.59 13.88 -1.48
CA THR A 109 -7.25 15.31 -1.63
C THR A 109 -6.94 15.94 -0.28
N TYR A 110 -5.86 16.73 -0.22
CA TYR A 110 -5.50 17.55 0.93
C TYR A 110 -4.83 18.85 0.47
N LYS A 111 -5.34 20.00 0.92
CA LYS A 111 -4.83 21.34 0.54
C LYS A 111 -4.60 21.48 -0.98
N ASP A 112 -5.62 21.10 -1.76
CA ASP A 112 -5.63 21.09 -3.23
C ASP A 112 -4.65 20.12 -3.93
N GLU A 113 -3.86 19.36 -3.17
CA GLU A 113 -3.00 18.30 -3.71
C GLU A 113 -3.73 16.95 -3.73
N CYS A 114 -3.45 16.15 -4.75
CA CYS A 114 -3.87 14.76 -4.82
C CYS A 114 -2.72 13.89 -4.30
N LEU A 115 -2.96 13.12 -3.24
CA LEU A 115 -1.95 12.36 -2.53
C LEU A 115 -2.30 10.87 -2.50
N ILE A 116 -1.27 10.01 -2.55
CA ILE A 116 -1.37 8.56 -2.36
C ILE A 116 -0.83 8.21 -0.97
N PRO A 117 -1.62 7.56 -0.10
CA PRO A 117 -1.16 7.10 1.20
C PRO A 117 -0.48 5.73 1.08
N VAL A 118 0.78 5.66 1.53
CA VAL A 118 1.59 4.44 1.55
C VAL A 118 2.16 4.24 2.95
N LEU A 119 2.15 3.00 3.43
CA LEU A 119 2.86 2.63 4.66
C LEU A 119 4.26 2.17 4.32
N GLU A 120 5.26 2.78 4.93
CA GLU A 120 6.64 2.27 4.94
C GLU A 120 6.78 1.32 6.13
N CYS A 121 7.16 0.08 5.84
CA CYS A 121 7.21 -1.02 6.77
C CYS A 121 8.62 -1.61 6.84
N SER A 122 9.05 -2.05 8.02
CA SER A 122 10.20 -2.93 8.16
C SER A 122 9.75 -4.37 8.33
N VAL A 123 10.41 -5.28 7.63
CA VAL A 123 10.04 -6.69 7.52
C VAL A 123 11.19 -7.57 8.02
N LYS A 124 10.83 -8.60 8.80
CA LYS A 124 11.77 -9.59 9.33
C LYS A 124 12.34 -10.47 8.21
N SER A 125 13.62 -10.84 8.29
CA SER A 125 14.20 -11.78 7.31
C SER A 125 13.55 -13.16 7.40
N GLY A 126 13.29 -13.77 6.24
CA GLY A 126 12.74 -15.12 6.14
C GLY A 126 11.26 -15.26 6.54
N SER A 127 10.56 -14.16 6.83
CA SER A 127 9.14 -14.17 7.20
C SER A 127 8.17 -14.00 6.01
N PHE A 128 8.71 -13.73 4.82
CA PHE A 128 7.94 -13.49 3.61
C PHE A 128 8.32 -14.46 2.49
N LYS A 129 7.35 -14.71 1.60
CA LYS A 129 7.57 -15.36 0.31
C LYS A 129 7.46 -14.32 -0.79
N VAL A 130 8.23 -14.50 -1.85
CA VAL A 130 8.35 -13.56 -2.96
C VAL A 130 7.60 -14.10 -4.18
N TYR A 131 6.86 -13.22 -4.84
CA TYR A 131 6.01 -13.52 -6.00
C TYR A 131 6.21 -12.47 -7.10
N PRO A 132 5.92 -12.84 -8.36
CA PRO A 132 5.89 -11.88 -9.45
C PRO A 132 4.70 -10.92 -9.32
N SER A 133 4.69 -9.87 -10.12
CA SER A 133 3.60 -8.89 -10.17
C SER A 133 2.24 -9.57 -10.41
N THR A 134 1.24 -9.21 -9.61
CA THR A 134 -0.16 -9.60 -9.82
C THR A 134 -0.99 -8.52 -10.50
N VAL A 135 -0.44 -7.32 -10.72
CA VAL A 135 -1.08 -6.22 -11.46
C VAL A 135 -0.96 -6.45 -12.98
N PRO A 136 -2.09 -6.65 -13.70
CA PRO A 136 -2.07 -6.79 -15.15
C PRO A 136 -1.56 -5.51 -15.83
N GLY A 137 -0.63 -5.66 -16.78
CA GLY A 137 -0.10 -4.53 -17.56
C GLY A 137 0.77 -3.56 -16.76
N TYR A 138 1.26 -3.95 -15.58
CA TYR A 138 2.20 -3.12 -14.83
C TYR A 138 3.46 -2.83 -15.65
N VAL A 139 3.81 -1.55 -15.76
CA VAL A 139 5.06 -1.10 -16.39
C VAL A 139 6.06 -0.85 -15.27
N ALA A 140 7.11 -1.67 -15.24
CA ALA A 140 8.16 -1.60 -14.25
C ALA A 140 8.90 -0.25 -14.27
N HIS A 141 9.15 0.31 -13.09
CA HIS A 141 10.17 1.34 -12.93
C HIS A 141 11.57 0.72 -12.97
N GLN A 142 12.59 1.56 -13.12
CA GLN A 142 13.98 1.14 -13.32
C GLN A 142 14.50 0.16 -12.24
N ASP A 143 14.06 0.33 -11.00
CA ASP A 143 14.52 -0.46 -9.85
C ASP A 143 13.56 -1.61 -9.49
N ASP A 144 12.52 -1.85 -10.30
CA ASP A 144 11.55 -2.89 -10.04
C ASP A 144 11.98 -4.23 -10.65
N ASP A 145 12.02 -5.27 -9.82
CA ASP A 145 12.06 -6.66 -10.30
C ASP A 145 10.64 -7.24 -10.32
N ILE A 146 9.98 -7.20 -11.49
CA ILE A 146 8.61 -7.70 -11.66
C ILE A 146 8.44 -9.18 -11.32
N ASN A 147 9.51 -9.97 -11.26
CA ASN A 147 9.44 -11.38 -10.88
C ASN A 147 9.55 -11.58 -9.37
N ALA A 148 9.90 -10.52 -8.63
CA ALA A 148 10.17 -10.54 -7.20
C ALA A 148 9.56 -9.35 -6.43
N ILE A 149 8.51 -8.72 -6.99
CA ILE A 149 7.97 -7.45 -6.50
C ILE A 149 6.91 -7.61 -5.42
N GLU A 150 6.27 -8.76 -5.29
CA GLU A 150 5.17 -8.96 -4.33
C GLU A 150 5.63 -9.86 -3.18
N TRP A 151 5.66 -9.31 -1.96
CA TRP A 151 6.04 -10.03 -0.75
C TRP A 151 4.80 -10.38 0.06
N ARG A 152 4.56 -11.68 0.22
CA ARG A 152 3.43 -12.21 0.97
C ARG A 152 3.89 -12.71 2.34
N LEU A 153 3.23 -12.23 3.38
CA LEU A 153 3.43 -12.63 4.77
C LEU A 153 2.17 -13.27 5.34
N THR A 154 2.34 -14.17 6.29
CA THR A 154 1.22 -14.83 6.99
C THR A 154 1.21 -14.55 8.49
N ASN A 155 2.17 -13.78 8.98
CA ASN A 155 2.29 -13.41 10.38
C ASN A 155 2.40 -11.88 10.53
N PRO A 156 1.35 -11.21 11.04
CA PRO A 156 1.38 -9.78 11.34
C PRO A 156 2.58 -9.32 12.18
N GLY A 157 3.04 -10.16 13.12
CA GLY A 157 4.15 -9.83 14.03
C GLY A 157 5.51 -9.69 13.36
N ASP A 158 5.63 -10.10 12.09
CA ASP A 158 6.86 -10.01 11.30
C ASP A 158 6.96 -8.71 10.47
N ILE A 159 6.04 -7.76 10.71
CA ILE A 159 5.98 -6.45 10.05
C ILE A 159 5.89 -5.35 11.12
N GLN A 160 6.65 -4.27 10.95
CA GLN A 160 6.49 -3.06 11.75
C GLN A 160 6.27 -1.86 10.83
N ILE A 161 5.27 -1.04 11.14
CA ILE A 161 5.05 0.22 10.42
C ILE A 161 6.03 1.26 10.97
N ILE A 162 6.86 1.81 10.09
CA ILE A 162 7.90 2.79 10.40
C ILE A 162 7.38 4.21 10.17
N SER A 163 6.69 4.40 9.04
CA SER A 163 6.23 5.72 8.58
C SER A 163 4.94 5.60 7.78
N VAL A 164 4.16 6.68 7.74
CA VAL A 164 3.13 6.89 6.71
C VAL A 164 3.66 7.92 5.72
N LEU A 165 3.71 7.56 4.45
CA LEU A 165 4.13 8.41 3.34
C LEU A 165 2.90 8.91 2.59
N PHE A 166 2.91 10.17 2.20
CA PHE A 166 1.91 10.78 1.33
C PHE A 166 2.60 11.30 0.08
N ILE A 167 2.43 10.54 -1.00
CA ILE A 167 3.10 10.77 -2.28
C ILE A 167 2.22 11.69 -3.14
N PRO A 168 2.70 12.87 -3.55
CA PRO A 168 1.98 13.72 -4.48
C PRO A 168 1.82 13.05 -5.84
N VAL A 169 0.61 13.08 -6.38
CA VAL A 169 0.34 12.68 -7.76
C VAL A 169 0.70 13.87 -8.66
N ILE A 170 1.69 13.69 -9.52
CA ILE A 170 2.15 14.74 -10.46
C ILE A 170 1.13 14.97 -11.58
N THR A 171 0.27 13.98 -11.85
CA THR A 171 -0.78 14.06 -12.87
C THR A 171 -2.08 14.65 -12.32
N SER A 172 -2.82 15.33 -13.20
CA SER A 172 -4.09 16.00 -12.84
C SER A 172 -5.14 15.01 -12.31
N LYS A 173 -6.12 15.50 -11.53
CA LYS A 173 -7.21 14.67 -10.96
C LYS A 173 -7.94 13.85 -12.02
N SER A 174 -8.20 14.44 -13.18
CA SER A 174 -8.86 13.83 -14.33
C SER A 174 -8.03 12.71 -14.97
N GLU A 175 -6.73 12.93 -15.13
CA GLU A 175 -5.81 11.92 -15.68
C GLU A 175 -5.65 10.72 -14.75
N THR A 176 -5.61 10.95 -13.44
CA THR A 176 -5.58 9.87 -12.44
C THR A 176 -6.87 9.04 -12.43
N ALA A 177 -8.04 9.69 -12.51
CA ALA A 177 -9.33 9.01 -12.59
C ALA A 177 -9.47 8.19 -13.89
N LEU A 178 -8.95 8.71 -15.01
CA LEU A 178 -8.97 8.03 -16.30
C LEU A 178 -8.07 6.78 -16.30
N LEU A 179 -6.83 6.91 -15.83
CA LEU A 179 -5.89 5.78 -15.68
C LEU A 179 -6.46 4.69 -14.76
N ARG A 180 -7.13 5.10 -13.67
CA ARG A 180 -7.81 4.17 -12.77
C ARG A 180 -9.01 3.49 -13.45
N GLY A 181 -9.81 4.23 -14.20
CA GLY A 181 -10.94 3.69 -14.95
C GLY A 181 -10.49 2.64 -15.95
N GLU A 182 -9.50 2.98 -16.79
CA GLU A 182 -8.93 2.07 -17.78
C GLU A 182 -8.37 0.80 -17.16
N LYS A 183 -7.59 0.91 -16.07
CA LYS A 183 -7.03 -0.27 -15.37
C LYS A 183 -8.08 -1.15 -14.71
N LEU A 184 -9.18 -0.56 -14.23
CA LEU A 184 -10.27 -1.29 -13.60
C LEU A 184 -11.34 -1.78 -14.59
N GLY A 185 -11.13 -1.58 -15.90
CA GLY A 185 -12.10 -1.94 -16.93
C GLY A 185 -13.39 -1.12 -16.88
N VAL A 186 -13.35 0.08 -16.31
CA VAL A 186 -14.46 1.05 -16.29
C VAL A 186 -14.37 1.89 -17.57
N ASP A 187 -15.47 1.99 -18.31
CA ASP A 187 -15.53 2.77 -19.55
C ASP A 187 -15.18 4.24 -19.30
N SER A 188 -14.14 4.72 -19.98
CA SER A 188 -13.60 6.08 -19.87
C SER A 188 -14.55 7.16 -20.42
N SER A 189 -15.64 6.75 -21.09
CA SER A 189 -16.75 7.63 -21.50
C SER A 189 -17.52 8.25 -20.32
N ILE A 190 -17.45 7.66 -19.13
CA ILE A 190 -18.19 8.08 -17.92
C ILE A 190 -17.47 9.21 -17.15
N VAL A 191 -16.16 9.38 -17.34
CA VAL A 191 -15.32 10.33 -16.57
C VAL A 191 -15.27 11.74 -17.20
N LYS A 192 -15.85 11.91 -18.40
CA LYS A 192 -15.79 13.17 -19.17
C LYS A 192 -17.02 14.09 -18.99
N SER A 193 -17.89 13.86 -18.01
CA SER A 193 -19.08 14.70 -17.75
C SER A 193 -18.91 15.70 -16.61
#